data_AF-A0A968PQJ6-F1
#
_entry.id   AF-A0A968PQJ6-F1
#
_cell.length_a   1.000
_cell.length_b   1.000
_cell.length_c   1.000
_cell.angle_alpha   90.00
_cell.angle_beta   90.00
_cell.angle_gamma   90.00
#
_symmetry.space_group_name_H-M   'P 1'
#
loop_
_entity.id
_entity.type
_entity.pdbx_description
1 polymer ?
#
loop_
_entity_poly.entity_id
_entity_poly.type
_entity_poly.pdbx_seq_one_letter_code
_entity_poly.pdbx_strand_id
1 'polypeptide(L)'
;MELEEKASILRSEIEKIIKEESNKPFIISIMGQTGVGKSSLLNALFKANLPTDKVRPCTKTIDRVVAKGTTGHELWFYDLPGIGESSEADDDYIEDYKQKLLESDVVLWAIHADIRSVTFDFNSLQKILASFETAVQVDLLGKITFVLTKADLLSPPPWIFGKDGESGLFTASKETKALMMEKSSYYQEIFLQPYADLLVSKTYNDGNFSIADSSFSYDEYSIAYHGLLTESDLQRLKAHFPEHEKVFDRLNDNYQFIPCSSMFKYNLGRLMLVIINKLGKNAINRFTNFIDSQNMGGVPLSEAKKMSNIVIFDSRKKQIVFDLTDVEV
;
A
#
# COMPACT_ATOMS: atom_id res chain seq x y z
N MET A 1 24.36 -26.00 -38.52
CA MET A 1 25.27 -24.84 -38.68
C MET A 1 24.51 -23.52 -38.80
N GLU A 2 23.90 -23.14 -39.94
CA GLU A 2 23.23 -21.83 -40.09
C GLU A 2 21.96 -21.65 -39.21
N LEU A 3 21.21 -22.73 -38.98
CA LEU A 3 20.06 -22.76 -38.06
C LEU A 3 20.45 -22.70 -36.57
N GLU A 4 21.60 -23.29 -36.22
CA GLU A 4 22.12 -23.28 -34.84
C GLU A 4 22.71 -21.92 -34.47
N GLU A 5 23.37 -21.27 -35.44
CA GLU A 5 23.88 -19.91 -35.28
C GLU A 5 22.74 -18.89 -35.11
N LYS A 6 21.68 -18.99 -35.93
CA LYS A 6 20.45 -18.18 -35.75
C LYS A 6 19.77 -18.43 -34.40
N ALA A 7 19.68 -19.69 -33.96
CA ALA A 7 19.10 -20.03 -32.66
C ALA A 7 19.94 -19.51 -31.48
N SER A 8 21.28 -19.51 -31.60
CA SER A 8 22.19 -18.96 -30.59
C SER A 8 22.07 -17.44 -30.48
N ILE A 9 21.99 -16.74 -31.62
CA ILE A 9 21.80 -15.29 -31.66
C ILE A 9 20.47 -14.93 -31.00
N LEU A 10 19.39 -15.60 -31.40
CA LEU A 10 18.05 -15.37 -30.84
C LEU A 10 18.00 -15.62 -29.33
N ARG A 11 18.65 -16.68 -28.82
CA ARG A 11 18.75 -16.93 -27.38
C ARG A 11 19.48 -15.80 -26.66
N SER A 12 20.60 -15.33 -27.21
CA SER A 12 21.36 -14.22 -26.61
C SER A 12 20.58 -12.90 -26.61
N GLU A 13 19.77 -12.64 -27.64
CA GLU A 13 18.88 -11.48 -27.71
C GLU A 13 17.75 -11.59 -26.69
N ILE A 14 17.10 -12.76 -26.58
CA ILE A 14 16.07 -13.02 -25.58
C ILE A 14 16.64 -12.89 -24.16
N GLU A 15 17.82 -13.45 -23.88
CA GLU A 15 18.49 -13.31 -22.58
C GLU A 15 18.81 -11.86 -22.25
N LYS A 16 19.25 -11.07 -23.25
CA LYS A 16 19.51 -9.65 -23.08
C LYS A 16 18.23 -8.89 -22.76
N ILE A 17 17.14 -9.12 -23.51
CA ILE A 17 15.82 -8.52 -23.27
C ILE A 17 15.28 -8.90 -21.89
N ILE A 18 15.34 -10.18 -21.52
CA ILE A 18 14.93 -10.65 -20.18
C ILE A 18 15.75 -9.96 -19.10
N LYS A 19 17.07 -9.82 -19.30
CA LYS A 19 17.95 -9.15 -18.34
C LYS A 19 17.64 -7.66 -18.23
N GLU A 20 17.39 -6.98 -19.34
CA GLU A 20 17.01 -5.57 -19.39
C GLU A 20 15.66 -5.33 -18.70
N GLU A 21 14.63 -6.12 -19.01
CA GLU A 21 13.34 -6.08 -18.32
C GLU A 21 13.47 -6.41 -16.83
N SER A 22 14.32 -7.39 -16.49
CA SER A 22 14.56 -7.74 -15.10
C SER A 22 15.23 -6.63 -14.31
N ASN A 23 15.97 -5.73 -14.96
CA ASN A 23 16.70 -4.65 -14.31
C ASN A 23 15.92 -3.34 -14.23
N LYS A 24 14.73 -3.25 -14.86
CA LYS A 24 13.91 -2.04 -14.78
C LYS A 24 13.54 -1.74 -13.32
N PRO A 25 13.56 -0.45 -12.93
CA PRO A 25 13.10 -0.03 -11.63
C PRO A 25 11.59 -0.25 -11.53
N PHE A 26 11.13 -0.63 -10.34
CA PHE A 26 9.71 -0.56 -10.06
C PHE A 26 9.36 0.88 -9.65
N ILE A 27 8.21 1.37 -10.09
CA ILE A 27 7.74 2.74 -9.89
C ILE A 27 6.52 2.71 -8.98
N ILE A 28 6.65 3.37 -7.83
CA ILE A 28 5.57 3.57 -6.87
C ILE A 28 5.30 5.07 -6.77
N SER A 29 4.04 5.48 -6.88
CA SER A 29 3.66 6.88 -6.74
C SER A 29 2.68 7.06 -5.60
N ILE A 30 2.76 8.15 -4.86
CA ILE A 30 1.79 8.49 -3.82
C ILE A 30 1.01 9.76 -4.20
N MET A 31 -0.31 9.65 -4.11
CA MET A 31 -1.28 10.65 -4.55
C MET A 31 -2.24 10.97 -3.42
N GLY A 32 -2.88 12.13 -3.48
CA GLY A 32 -3.92 12.53 -2.53
C GLY A 32 -3.76 13.97 -2.07
N GLN A 33 -4.73 14.44 -1.27
CA GLN A 33 -4.84 15.84 -0.88
C GLN A 33 -3.57 16.40 -0.19
N THR A 34 -3.43 17.73 -0.19
CA THR A 34 -2.41 18.39 0.61
C THR A 34 -2.58 18.06 2.10
N GLY A 35 -1.46 17.86 2.81
CA GLY A 35 -1.47 17.68 4.26
C GLY A 35 -1.96 16.31 4.75
N VAL A 36 -2.35 15.37 3.87
CA VAL A 36 -2.76 14.01 4.27
C VAL A 36 -1.63 13.17 4.85
N GLY A 37 -0.37 13.54 4.62
CA GLY A 37 0.81 12.85 5.18
C GLY A 37 1.54 11.92 4.20
N LYS A 38 1.50 12.23 2.89
CA LYS A 38 2.16 11.45 1.83
C LYS A 38 3.66 11.27 2.07
N SER A 39 4.39 12.38 2.20
CA SER A 39 5.85 12.38 2.41
C SER A 39 6.23 11.68 3.72
N SER A 40 5.44 11.85 4.79
CA SER A 40 5.64 11.14 6.06
C SER A 40 5.45 9.63 5.94
N LEU A 41 4.48 9.17 5.14
CA LEU A 41 4.27 7.75 4.87
C LEU A 41 5.44 7.15 4.07
N LEU A 42 5.91 7.83 3.02
CA LEU A 42 7.06 7.38 2.24
C LEU A 42 8.33 7.29 3.10
N ASN A 43 8.58 8.29 3.95
CA ASN A 43 9.71 8.27 4.89
C ASN A 43 9.62 7.07 5.84
N ALA A 44 8.43 6.77 6.36
CA ALA A 44 8.24 5.65 7.28
C ALA A 44 8.36 4.27 6.61
N LEU A 45 7.85 4.11 5.39
CA LEU A 45 7.92 2.86 4.63
C LEU A 45 9.34 2.56 4.12
N PHE A 46 10.03 3.58 3.61
CA PHE A 46 11.26 3.38 2.84
C PHE A 46 12.52 3.94 3.49
N LYS A 47 12.40 4.48 4.72
CA LYS A 47 13.48 5.20 5.41
C LYS A 47 14.05 6.32 4.53
N ALA A 48 13.19 6.96 3.76
CA ALA A 48 13.52 8.10 2.93
C ALA A 48 13.74 9.35 3.81
N ASN A 49 14.54 10.30 3.32
CA ASN A 49 14.76 11.60 3.96
C ASN A 49 14.04 12.72 3.19
N LEU A 50 12.76 12.52 2.84
CA LEU A 50 11.95 13.56 2.21
C LEU A 50 11.68 14.69 3.22
N PRO A 51 11.70 15.97 2.79
CA PRO A 51 11.31 17.08 3.64
C PRO A 51 9.85 16.97 4.06
N THR A 52 9.56 17.20 5.34
CA THR A 52 8.19 17.22 5.88
C THR A 52 8.02 18.47 6.75
N ASP A 53 7.02 19.30 6.46
CA ASP A 53 6.60 20.43 7.30
C ASP A 53 5.16 20.17 7.79
N LYS A 54 4.92 20.43 9.08
CA LYS A 54 3.62 20.24 9.72
C LYS A 54 2.67 21.43 9.52
N VAL A 55 3.18 22.55 9.01
CA VAL A 55 2.51 23.85 8.92
C VAL A 55 2.26 24.27 7.48
N ARG A 56 3.14 23.89 6.53
CA ARG A 56 3.02 24.27 5.12
C ARG A 56 3.15 23.08 4.17
N PRO A 57 2.49 23.11 3.00
CA PRO A 57 2.76 22.15 1.93
C PRO A 57 4.23 22.29 1.47
N CYS A 58 5.00 21.21 1.57
CA CYS A 58 6.39 21.19 1.12
C CYS A 58 6.53 20.86 -0.36
N THR A 59 5.71 19.94 -0.87
CA THR A 59 5.88 19.31 -2.18
C THR A 59 5.22 20.16 -3.26
N LYS A 60 6.01 21.02 -3.92
CA LYS A 60 5.58 21.81 -5.09
C LYS A 60 6.05 21.24 -6.43
N THR A 61 6.86 20.18 -6.40
CA THR A 61 7.43 19.47 -7.54
C THR A 61 7.37 17.96 -7.27
N ILE A 62 7.28 17.17 -8.33
CA ILE A 62 7.33 15.70 -8.21
C ILE A 62 8.72 15.29 -7.71
N ASP A 63 8.81 14.82 -6.46
CA ASP A 63 10.07 14.42 -5.84
C ASP A 63 10.33 12.92 -6.03
N ARG A 64 11.47 12.56 -6.63
CA ARG A 64 11.90 11.16 -6.82
C ARG A 64 12.81 10.69 -5.70
N VAL A 65 12.39 9.65 -4.97
CA VAL A 65 13.27 8.90 -4.05
C VAL A 65 13.65 7.58 -4.68
N VAL A 66 14.93 7.20 -4.59
CA VAL A 66 15.41 5.90 -5.05
C VAL A 66 15.80 5.07 -3.84
N ALA A 67 15.15 3.93 -3.66
CA ALA A 67 15.58 2.89 -2.73
C ALA A 67 16.18 1.71 -3.51
N LYS A 68 17.18 1.04 -2.94
CA LYS A 68 17.82 -0.12 -3.56
C LYS A 68 17.43 -1.40 -2.83
N GLY A 69 16.96 -2.39 -3.58
CA GLY A 69 16.68 -3.75 -3.10
C GLY A 69 17.93 -4.55 -2.78
N THR A 70 17.73 -5.76 -2.23
CA THR A 70 18.80 -6.73 -1.90
C THR A 70 19.75 -6.99 -3.05
N THR A 71 19.19 -7.10 -4.25
CA THR A 71 19.90 -7.50 -5.47
C THR A 71 20.35 -6.30 -6.32
N GLY A 72 20.26 -5.07 -5.78
CA GLY A 72 20.67 -3.86 -6.47
C GLY A 72 19.62 -3.23 -7.38
N HIS A 73 18.44 -3.83 -7.55
CA HIS A 73 17.34 -3.21 -8.29
C HIS A 73 16.81 -1.97 -7.59
N GLU A 74 16.44 -0.99 -8.39
CA GLU A 74 15.92 0.28 -7.89
C GLU A 74 14.40 0.24 -7.73
N LEU A 75 13.93 0.91 -6.69
CA LEU A 75 12.53 1.19 -6.43
C LEU A 75 12.41 2.71 -6.39
N TRP A 76 11.64 3.26 -7.32
CA TRP A 76 11.47 4.69 -7.48
C TRP A 76 10.15 5.12 -6.85
N PHE A 77 10.22 6.11 -5.97
CA PHE A 77 9.06 6.71 -5.34
C PHE A 77 8.85 8.10 -5.86
N TYR A 78 7.62 8.43 -6.17
CA TYR A 78 7.22 9.76 -6.57
C TYR A 78 6.20 10.31 -5.58
N ASP A 79 6.56 11.39 -4.88
CA ASP A 79 5.62 12.18 -4.08
C ASP A 79 5.03 13.27 -4.97
N LEU A 80 3.73 13.17 -5.26
CA LEU A 80 3.04 14.15 -6.09
C LEU A 80 2.55 15.33 -5.22
N PRO A 81 2.47 16.55 -5.77
CA PRO A 81 1.83 17.66 -5.07
C PRO A 81 0.40 17.29 -4.66
N GLY A 82 -0.04 17.82 -3.53
CA GLY A 82 -1.41 17.59 -3.07
C GLY A 82 -2.41 18.43 -3.85
N ILE A 83 -3.54 17.81 -4.17
CA ILE A 83 -4.70 18.50 -4.75
C ILE A 83 -5.55 19.13 -3.62
N GLY A 84 -6.27 20.22 -3.92
CA GLY A 84 -7.20 20.87 -2.98
C GLY A 84 -6.68 22.17 -2.32
N GLU A 85 -5.67 22.83 -2.89
CA GLU A 85 -5.22 24.17 -2.46
C GLU A 85 -5.85 25.32 -3.27
N SER A 86 -6.11 25.14 -4.57
CA SER A 86 -6.84 26.09 -5.42
C SER A 86 -7.33 25.42 -6.72
N SER A 87 -8.49 25.85 -7.23
CA SER A 87 -9.14 25.23 -8.40
C SER A 87 -8.35 25.32 -9.71
N GLU A 88 -7.48 26.32 -9.84
CA GLU A 88 -6.66 26.53 -11.04
C GLU A 88 -5.41 25.64 -11.03
N ALA A 89 -4.81 25.36 -9.86
CA ALA A 89 -3.69 24.43 -9.74
C ALA A 89 -4.15 22.97 -9.85
N ASP A 90 -5.40 22.68 -9.52
CA ASP A 90 -5.95 21.33 -9.52
C ASP A 90 -6.04 20.72 -10.94
N ASP A 91 -6.26 21.50 -12.00
CA ASP A 91 -6.33 20.97 -13.38
C ASP A 91 -4.95 20.55 -13.91
N ASP A 92 -3.91 21.34 -13.64
CA ASP A 92 -2.53 21.00 -13.99
C ASP A 92 -2.06 19.75 -13.23
N TYR A 93 -2.37 19.68 -11.92
CA TYR A 93 -2.05 18.50 -11.11
C TYR A 93 -2.81 17.25 -11.54
N ILE A 94 -4.03 17.38 -12.06
CA ILE A 94 -4.77 16.23 -12.58
C ILE A 94 -4.04 15.60 -13.77
N GLU A 95 -3.41 16.39 -14.64
CA GLU A 95 -2.67 15.85 -15.78
C GLU A 95 -1.38 15.13 -15.34
N ASP A 96 -0.66 15.71 -14.36
CA ASP A 96 0.48 15.04 -13.72
C ASP A 96 0.05 13.70 -13.07
N TYR A 97 -1.12 13.68 -12.40
CA TYR A 97 -1.66 12.47 -11.79
C TYR A 97 -1.98 11.42 -12.84
N LYS A 98 -2.63 11.79 -13.95
CA LYS A 98 -2.94 10.89 -15.06
C LYS A 98 -1.69 10.28 -15.66
N GLN A 99 -0.73 11.12 -16.04
CA GLN A 99 0.54 10.66 -16.61
C GLN A 99 1.21 9.70 -15.62
N LYS A 100 1.25 10.06 -14.34
CA LYS A 100 1.94 9.25 -13.35
C LYS A 100 1.23 7.95 -13.02
N LEU A 101 -0.10 7.93 -13.07
CA LEU A 101 -0.91 6.72 -12.91
C LEU A 101 -0.62 5.70 -14.03
N LEU A 102 -0.40 6.18 -15.27
CA LEU A 102 -0.01 5.34 -16.40
C LEU A 102 1.40 4.76 -16.24
N GLU A 103 2.36 5.57 -15.78
CA GLU A 103 3.77 5.18 -15.62
C GLU A 103 4.04 4.27 -14.42
N SER A 104 3.19 4.29 -13.39
CA SER A 104 3.45 3.61 -12.13
C SER A 104 3.05 2.15 -12.16
N ASP A 105 3.84 1.30 -11.50
CA ASP A 105 3.47 -0.09 -11.23
C ASP A 105 2.47 -0.19 -10.07
N VAL A 106 2.61 0.67 -9.06
CA VAL A 106 1.67 0.78 -7.94
C VAL A 106 1.44 2.24 -7.58
N VAL A 107 0.19 2.59 -7.30
CA VAL A 107 -0.18 3.94 -6.84
C VAL A 107 -0.79 3.84 -5.45
N LEU A 108 -0.23 4.58 -4.50
CA LEU A 108 -0.77 4.74 -3.15
C LEU A 108 -1.69 5.96 -3.14
N TRP A 109 -3.00 5.75 -3.04
CA TRP A 109 -3.95 6.84 -2.86
C TRP A 109 -4.14 7.11 -1.37
N ALA A 110 -3.49 8.16 -0.87
CA ALA A 110 -3.46 8.52 0.54
C ALA A 110 -4.62 9.45 0.92
N ILE A 111 -5.41 9.01 1.89
CA ILE A 111 -6.55 9.76 2.44
C ILE A 111 -6.35 9.91 3.93
N HIS A 112 -6.57 11.11 4.47
CA HIS A 112 -6.45 11.34 5.89
C HIS A 112 -7.55 10.59 6.66
N ALA A 113 -7.16 9.75 7.61
CA ALA A 113 -8.07 8.87 8.32
C ALA A 113 -9.14 9.62 9.12
N ASP A 114 -8.89 10.82 9.65
CA ASP A 114 -9.92 11.59 10.38
C ASP A 114 -10.89 12.43 9.50
N ILE A 115 -10.65 12.53 8.18
CA ILE A 115 -11.56 13.29 7.32
C ILE A 115 -12.93 12.60 7.27
N ARG A 116 -14.02 13.36 7.39
CA ARG A 116 -15.40 12.82 7.31
C ARG A 116 -15.97 12.87 5.88
N SER A 117 -15.48 13.78 5.05
CA SER A 117 -15.92 13.94 3.66
C SER A 117 -15.02 13.18 2.71
N VAL A 118 -15.54 12.09 2.15
CA VAL A 118 -14.88 11.29 1.10
C VAL A 118 -15.05 11.88 -0.31
N THR A 119 -15.94 12.87 -0.44
CA THR A 119 -16.42 13.37 -1.72
C THR A 119 -15.32 13.94 -2.59
N PHE A 120 -14.35 14.64 -1.99
CA PHE A 120 -13.26 15.24 -2.77
C PHE A 120 -12.38 14.17 -3.42
N ASP A 121 -11.82 13.25 -2.62
CA ASP A 121 -10.95 12.18 -3.13
C ASP A 121 -11.68 11.29 -4.14
N PHE A 122 -12.96 10.97 -3.88
CA PHE A 122 -13.79 10.19 -4.80
C PHE A 122 -13.99 10.93 -6.13
N ASN A 123 -14.37 12.21 -6.09
CA ASN A 123 -14.57 13.01 -7.30
C ASN A 123 -13.27 13.19 -8.10
N SER A 124 -12.14 13.38 -7.42
CA SER A 124 -10.84 13.47 -8.09
C SER A 124 -10.47 12.18 -8.79
N LEU A 125 -10.63 11.03 -8.12
CA LEU A 125 -10.41 9.72 -8.72
C LEU A 125 -11.34 9.51 -9.93
N GLN A 126 -12.64 9.81 -9.77
CA GLN A 126 -13.63 9.69 -10.84
C GLN A 126 -13.29 10.59 -12.04
N LYS A 127 -12.89 11.84 -11.81
CA LYS A 127 -12.48 12.78 -12.87
C LYS A 127 -11.26 12.27 -13.63
N ILE A 128 -10.28 11.70 -12.93
CA ILE A 128 -9.08 11.09 -13.54
C ILE A 128 -9.46 9.86 -14.36
N LEU A 129 -10.23 8.91 -13.79
CA LEU A 129 -10.60 7.68 -14.49
C LEU A 129 -11.50 7.94 -15.70
N ALA A 130 -12.41 8.90 -15.61
CA ALA A 130 -13.33 9.25 -16.69
C ALA A 130 -12.64 9.78 -17.96
N SER A 131 -11.37 10.21 -17.88
CA SER A 131 -10.60 10.60 -19.07
C SER A 131 -9.99 9.44 -19.85
N PHE A 132 -10.13 8.20 -19.35
CA PHE A 132 -9.56 7.01 -19.98
C PHE A 132 -10.63 6.07 -20.52
N GLU A 133 -10.28 5.30 -21.55
CA GLU A 133 -11.10 4.20 -22.04
C GLU A 133 -11.22 3.08 -21.01
N THR A 134 -12.30 2.30 -21.09
CA THR A 134 -12.62 1.26 -20.10
C THR A 134 -11.50 0.24 -19.90
N ALA A 135 -10.84 -0.22 -20.96
CA ALA A 135 -9.72 -1.15 -20.85
C ALA A 135 -8.55 -0.58 -20.04
N VAL A 136 -8.30 0.73 -20.16
CA VAL A 136 -7.27 1.43 -19.40
C VAL A 136 -7.71 1.64 -17.96
N GLN A 137 -8.99 1.97 -17.71
CA GLN A 137 -9.52 2.09 -16.35
C GLN A 137 -9.35 0.80 -15.53
N VAL A 138 -9.58 -0.37 -16.13
CA VAL A 138 -9.37 -1.68 -15.48
C VAL A 138 -7.92 -1.84 -15.02
N ASP A 139 -6.95 -1.51 -15.88
CA ASP A 139 -5.52 -1.58 -15.55
C ASP A 139 -5.15 -0.61 -14.42
N LEU A 140 -5.61 0.64 -14.52
CA LEU A 140 -5.32 1.68 -13.54
C LEU A 140 -5.90 1.35 -12.16
N LEU A 141 -7.15 0.87 -12.10
CA LEU A 141 -7.78 0.42 -10.85
C LEU A 141 -7.00 -0.74 -10.21
N GLY A 142 -6.45 -1.65 -11.02
CA GLY A 142 -5.59 -2.74 -10.54
C GLY A 142 -4.33 -2.26 -9.82
N LYS A 143 -3.78 -1.11 -10.24
CA LYS A 143 -2.53 -0.52 -9.70
C LYS A 143 -2.73 0.28 -8.41
N ILE A 144 -3.96 0.74 -8.13
CA ILE A 144 -4.24 1.61 -6.98
C ILE A 144 -4.34 0.78 -5.69
N THR A 145 -3.73 1.29 -4.62
CA THR A 145 -3.87 0.84 -3.22
C THR A 145 -4.29 2.03 -2.38
N PHE A 146 -5.40 1.90 -1.65
CA PHE A 146 -5.90 2.98 -0.81
C PHE A 146 -5.30 2.91 0.60
N VAL A 147 -4.83 4.05 1.11
CA VAL A 147 -4.19 4.16 2.42
C VAL A 147 -4.88 5.22 3.25
N LEU A 148 -5.38 4.85 4.43
CA LEU A 148 -5.89 5.79 5.42
C LEU A 148 -4.73 6.25 6.32
N THR A 149 -4.13 7.38 6.00
CA THR A 149 -2.97 7.94 6.71
C THR A 149 -3.38 8.60 8.03
N LYS A 150 -2.41 8.78 8.94
CA LYS A 150 -2.62 9.38 10.26
C LYS A 150 -3.73 8.70 11.06
N ALA A 151 -3.77 7.38 10.99
CA ALA A 151 -4.73 6.56 11.73
C ALA A 151 -4.59 6.74 13.25
N ASP A 152 -3.46 7.28 13.72
CA ASP A 152 -3.21 7.72 15.10
C ASP A 152 -4.12 8.84 15.60
N LEU A 153 -4.71 9.63 14.70
CA LEU A 153 -5.59 10.74 15.06
C LEU A 153 -7.07 10.37 15.13
N LEU A 154 -7.43 9.13 14.79
CA LEU A 154 -8.83 8.67 14.72
C LEU A 154 -9.54 8.63 16.08
N SER A 155 -8.79 8.44 17.16
CA SER A 155 -9.40 8.16 18.46
C SER A 155 -8.49 8.65 19.60
N PRO A 156 -9.08 9.13 20.71
CA PRO A 156 -8.34 9.58 21.88
C PRO A 156 -7.60 8.51 22.71
N PRO A 157 -7.97 7.20 22.76
CA PRO A 157 -7.27 6.23 23.60
C PRO A 157 -5.78 6.14 23.31
N PRO A 158 -4.96 5.81 24.32
CA PRO A 158 -3.52 5.72 24.15
C PRO A 158 -3.14 4.56 23.23
N TRP A 159 -2.05 4.76 22.48
CA TRP A 159 -1.45 3.70 21.70
C TRP A 159 -0.62 2.77 22.60
N ILE A 160 -0.74 1.46 22.39
CA ILE A 160 -0.08 0.47 23.23
C ILE A 160 1.25 0.09 22.56
N PHE A 161 2.36 0.33 23.24
CA PHE A 161 3.70 -0.11 22.85
C PHE A 161 4.03 -1.44 23.55
N GLY A 162 3.97 -2.54 22.81
CA GLY A 162 4.42 -3.84 23.28
C GLY A 162 5.93 -3.96 23.13
N LYS A 163 6.68 -3.81 24.23
CA LYS A 163 8.15 -3.91 24.20
C LYS A 163 8.63 -5.36 24.26
N ASP A 164 9.69 -5.64 23.52
CA ASP A 164 10.48 -6.86 23.58
C ASP A 164 11.99 -6.49 23.56
N GLY A 165 12.64 -6.54 24.71
CA GLY A 165 14.00 -5.99 24.87
C GLY A 165 14.03 -4.46 24.76
N GLU A 166 14.93 -3.92 23.92
CA GLU A 166 15.13 -2.48 23.68
C GLU A 166 14.33 -1.93 22.49
N SER A 167 13.44 -2.74 21.92
CA SER A 167 12.53 -2.35 20.84
C SER A 167 11.13 -2.91 21.10
N GLY A 168 10.18 -2.59 20.22
CA GLY A 168 8.82 -3.07 20.33
C GLY A 168 7.96 -2.65 19.15
N LEU A 169 6.68 -2.99 19.22
CA LEU A 169 5.68 -2.66 18.22
C LEU A 169 4.55 -1.87 18.86
N PHE A 170 4.02 -0.90 18.11
CA PHE A 170 2.80 -0.22 18.49
C PHE A 170 1.57 -0.97 18.01
N THR A 171 0.52 -0.91 18.80
CA THR A 171 -0.80 -1.40 18.45
C THR A 171 -1.87 -0.47 19.01
N ALA A 172 -2.95 -0.28 18.25
CA ALA A 172 -4.09 0.50 18.71
C ALA A 172 -4.95 -0.30 19.70
N SER A 173 -5.76 0.40 20.49
CA SER A 173 -6.77 -0.22 21.36
C SER A 173 -7.81 -1.00 20.55
N LYS A 174 -8.61 -1.82 21.23
CA LYS A 174 -9.67 -2.62 20.58
C LYS A 174 -10.70 -1.71 19.90
N GLU A 175 -11.06 -0.62 20.56
CA GLU A 175 -12.04 0.38 20.11
C GLU A 175 -11.51 1.12 18.88
N THR A 176 -10.26 1.57 18.91
CA THR A 176 -9.63 2.26 17.76
C THR A 176 -9.49 1.32 16.56
N LYS A 177 -9.16 0.04 16.77
CA LYS A 177 -9.14 -0.97 15.70
C LYS A 177 -10.51 -1.20 15.08
N ALA A 178 -11.56 -1.27 15.90
CA ALA A 178 -12.93 -1.42 15.41
C ALA A 178 -13.35 -0.22 14.56
N LEU A 179 -13.07 1.01 15.03
CA LEU A 179 -13.34 2.23 14.27
C LEU A 179 -12.58 2.28 12.95
N MET A 180 -11.29 1.90 12.95
CA MET A 180 -10.50 1.78 11.73
C MET A 180 -11.13 0.80 10.73
N MET A 181 -11.59 -0.36 11.19
CA MET A 181 -12.21 -1.39 10.35
C MET A 181 -13.55 -0.94 9.76
N GLU A 182 -14.40 -0.30 10.57
CA GLU A 182 -15.66 0.29 10.12
C GLU A 182 -15.41 1.36 9.04
N LYS A 183 -14.43 2.24 9.28
CA LYS A 183 -14.08 3.29 8.33
C LYS A 183 -13.50 2.73 7.03
N SER A 184 -12.60 1.75 7.11
CA SER A 184 -12.09 1.06 5.92
C SER A 184 -13.21 0.45 5.08
N SER A 185 -14.19 -0.20 5.73
CA SER A 185 -15.34 -0.82 5.06
C SER A 185 -16.23 0.22 4.36
N TYR A 186 -16.55 1.31 5.06
CA TYR A 186 -17.34 2.42 4.51
C TYR A 186 -16.66 3.06 3.28
N TYR A 187 -15.34 3.27 3.34
CA TYR A 187 -14.60 3.85 2.22
C TYR A 187 -14.51 2.89 1.05
N GLN A 188 -14.28 1.61 1.32
CA GLN A 188 -14.24 0.57 0.30
C GLN A 188 -15.55 0.53 -0.49
N GLU A 189 -16.70 0.56 0.20
CA GLU A 189 -18.01 0.60 -0.45
C GLU A 189 -18.14 1.82 -1.38
N ILE A 190 -17.84 3.03 -0.88
CA ILE A 190 -18.01 4.25 -1.68
C ILE A 190 -17.08 4.29 -2.89
N PHE A 191 -15.81 3.94 -2.71
CA PHE A 191 -14.80 4.09 -3.76
C PHE A 191 -14.84 2.98 -4.79
N LEU A 192 -15.22 1.76 -4.40
CA LEU A 192 -15.08 0.59 -5.26
C LEU A 192 -16.39 0.12 -5.87
N GLN A 193 -17.53 0.27 -5.18
CA GLN A 193 -18.82 -0.17 -5.68
C GLN A 193 -19.17 0.42 -7.06
N PRO A 194 -18.89 1.71 -7.36
CA PRO A 194 -19.16 2.28 -8.68
C PRO A 194 -18.34 1.64 -9.81
N TYR A 195 -17.23 0.98 -9.48
CA TYR A 195 -16.33 0.33 -10.43
C TYR A 195 -16.34 -1.19 -10.30
N ALA A 196 -17.29 -1.79 -9.58
CA ALA A 196 -17.28 -3.21 -9.25
C ALA A 196 -17.05 -4.12 -10.47
N ASP A 197 -17.69 -3.82 -11.60
CA ASP A 197 -17.58 -4.57 -12.86
C ASP A 197 -16.25 -4.38 -13.60
N LEU A 198 -15.48 -3.34 -13.23
CA LEU A 198 -14.17 -3.03 -13.80
C LEU A 198 -13.01 -3.50 -12.92
N LEU A 199 -13.27 -3.96 -11.69
CA LEU A 199 -12.22 -4.39 -10.77
C LEU A 199 -11.68 -5.75 -11.19
N VAL A 200 -10.36 -5.84 -11.27
CA VAL A 200 -9.64 -7.09 -11.50
C VAL A 200 -8.49 -7.16 -10.49
N SER A 201 -8.72 -7.89 -9.39
CA SER A 201 -7.67 -8.11 -8.38
C SER A 201 -6.71 -9.17 -8.89
N LYS A 202 -5.40 -8.88 -8.92
CA LYS A 202 -4.36 -9.82 -9.36
C LYS A 202 -3.37 -10.16 -8.25
N THR A 203 -2.98 -11.41 -8.16
CA THR A 203 -1.92 -11.91 -7.27
C THR A 203 -1.03 -12.90 -8.01
N TYR A 204 0.15 -13.19 -7.47
CA TYR A 204 1.04 -14.21 -8.02
C TYR A 204 0.48 -15.63 -7.76
N ASN A 205 0.72 -16.53 -8.72
CA ASN A 205 0.43 -17.95 -8.57
C ASN A 205 1.56 -18.66 -7.81
N ASP A 206 1.20 -19.34 -6.73
CA ASP A 206 2.09 -20.18 -5.92
C ASP A 206 2.19 -21.63 -6.45
N GLY A 207 1.50 -21.93 -7.55
CA GLY A 207 1.67 -23.14 -8.36
C GLY A 207 0.57 -24.18 -8.16
N ASN A 208 -0.27 -24.03 -7.13
CA ASN A 208 -1.28 -25.03 -6.78
C ASN A 208 -2.72 -24.55 -6.99
N PHE A 209 -2.93 -23.33 -7.48
CA PHE A 209 -4.28 -22.77 -7.62
C PHE A 209 -5.07 -23.43 -8.75
N SER A 210 -6.22 -24.01 -8.43
CA SER A 210 -7.15 -24.53 -9.43
C SER A 210 -8.58 -24.50 -8.92
N ILE A 211 -9.41 -23.68 -9.55
CA ILE A 211 -10.84 -23.57 -9.24
C ILE A 211 -11.62 -23.52 -10.55
N ALA A 212 -12.79 -24.17 -10.57
CA ALA A 212 -13.76 -24.09 -11.65
C ALA A 212 -14.83 -23.04 -11.33
N ASP A 213 -14.44 -21.76 -11.36
CA ASP A 213 -15.31 -20.61 -11.10
C ASP A 213 -14.99 -19.51 -12.13
N SER A 214 -16.03 -19.01 -12.81
CA SER A 214 -15.89 -18.03 -13.90
C SER A 214 -15.39 -16.66 -13.43
N SER A 215 -15.50 -16.37 -12.13
CA SER A 215 -14.96 -15.13 -11.54
C SER A 215 -13.44 -15.18 -11.43
N PHE A 216 -12.78 -16.29 -11.74
CA PHE A 216 -11.33 -16.42 -11.73
C PHE A 216 -10.74 -16.66 -13.11
N SER A 217 -9.56 -16.08 -13.34
CA SER A 217 -8.67 -16.47 -14.44
C SER A 217 -7.25 -16.61 -13.89
N TYR A 218 -6.52 -17.64 -14.30
CA TYR A 218 -5.17 -17.88 -13.81
C TYR A 218 -4.29 -18.55 -14.86
N ASP A 219 -2.99 -18.30 -14.78
CA ASP A 219 -1.93 -18.93 -15.56
C ASP A 219 -0.81 -19.40 -14.62
N GLU A 220 0.35 -19.81 -15.17
CA GLU A 220 1.50 -20.27 -14.38
C GLU A 220 2.04 -19.20 -13.40
N TYR A 221 1.82 -17.92 -13.68
CA TYR A 221 2.46 -16.80 -13.00
C TYR A 221 1.50 -15.99 -12.13
N SER A 222 0.22 -15.94 -12.49
CA SER A 222 -0.77 -15.02 -11.91
C SER A 222 -2.15 -15.64 -11.74
N ILE A 223 -2.88 -15.11 -10.76
CA ILE A 223 -4.27 -15.43 -10.48
C ILE A 223 -5.01 -14.10 -10.41
N ALA A 224 -6.15 -14.01 -11.09
CA ALA A 224 -7.00 -12.83 -11.10
C ALA A 224 -8.43 -13.19 -10.66
N TYR A 225 -9.03 -12.29 -9.89
CA TYR A 225 -10.45 -12.29 -9.57
C TYR A 225 -11.14 -11.10 -10.25
N HIS A 226 -12.22 -11.39 -10.97
CA HIS A 226 -13.01 -10.41 -11.71
C HIS A 226 -14.23 -10.00 -10.89
N GLY A 227 -14.32 -8.71 -10.60
CA GLY A 227 -15.36 -8.13 -9.76
C GLY A 227 -14.84 -7.66 -8.40
N LEU A 228 -15.74 -7.05 -7.62
CA LEU A 228 -15.47 -6.70 -6.22
C LEU A 228 -15.56 -7.96 -5.35
N LEU A 229 -14.45 -8.33 -4.70
CA LEU A 229 -14.42 -9.44 -3.75
C LEU A 229 -14.95 -8.96 -2.39
N THR A 230 -16.22 -9.24 -2.10
CA THR A 230 -16.84 -8.83 -0.83
C THR A 230 -16.40 -9.74 0.33
N GLU A 231 -16.61 -9.29 1.57
CA GLU A 231 -16.39 -10.13 2.77
C GLU A 231 -17.23 -11.43 2.70
N SER A 232 -18.46 -11.35 2.19
CA SER A 232 -19.31 -12.53 2.01
C SER A 232 -18.77 -13.51 0.96
N ASP A 233 -18.20 -13.00 -0.13
CA ASP A 233 -17.56 -13.83 -1.15
C ASP A 233 -16.29 -14.47 -0.62
N LEU A 234 -15.49 -13.72 0.14
CA LEU A 234 -14.27 -14.21 0.77
C LEU A 234 -14.58 -15.38 1.72
N GLN A 235 -15.58 -15.21 2.61
CA GLN A 235 -15.99 -16.27 3.53
C GLN A 235 -16.51 -17.51 2.79
N ARG A 236 -17.32 -17.30 1.74
CA ARG A 236 -17.81 -18.40 0.89
C ARG A 236 -16.65 -19.14 0.23
N LEU A 237 -15.71 -18.42 -0.40
CA LEU A 237 -14.56 -19.01 -1.10
C LEU A 237 -13.65 -19.79 -0.14
N LYS A 238 -13.33 -19.21 1.03
CA LYS A 238 -12.55 -19.89 2.07
C LYS A 238 -13.21 -21.17 2.59
N ALA A 239 -14.54 -21.17 2.70
CA ALA A 239 -15.28 -22.36 3.14
C ALA A 239 -15.29 -23.47 2.06
N HIS A 240 -15.34 -23.12 0.78
CA HIS A 240 -15.40 -24.08 -0.32
C HIS A 240 -14.01 -24.57 -0.77
N PHE A 241 -12.98 -23.72 -0.68
CA PHE A 241 -11.61 -23.98 -1.15
C PHE A 241 -10.58 -23.57 -0.08
N PRO A 242 -10.59 -24.21 1.11
CA PRO A 242 -9.72 -23.84 2.23
C PRO A 242 -8.21 -23.92 1.88
N GLU A 243 -7.82 -24.79 0.95
CA GLU A 243 -6.46 -24.91 0.43
C GLU A 243 -5.95 -23.65 -0.28
N HIS A 244 -6.86 -22.77 -0.71
CA HIS A 244 -6.55 -21.52 -1.42
C HIS A 244 -6.79 -20.27 -0.56
N GLU A 245 -7.01 -20.41 0.75
CA GLU A 245 -7.29 -19.30 1.67
C GLU A 245 -6.31 -18.12 1.51
N LYS A 246 -5.01 -18.42 1.47
CA LYS A 246 -3.95 -17.40 1.30
C LYS A 246 -4.03 -16.65 -0.02
N VAL A 247 -4.54 -17.28 -1.09
CA VAL A 247 -4.74 -16.62 -2.37
C VAL A 247 -5.89 -15.63 -2.26
N PHE A 248 -7.00 -16.05 -1.64
CA PHE A 248 -8.16 -15.18 -1.45
C PHE A 248 -7.85 -13.98 -0.56
N ASP A 249 -7.04 -14.18 0.49
CA ASP A 249 -6.56 -13.08 1.34
C ASP A 249 -5.76 -12.05 0.53
N ARG A 250 -4.80 -12.51 -0.29
CA ARG A 250 -4.02 -11.61 -1.16
C ARG A 250 -4.89 -10.86 -2.17
N LEU A 251 -5.90 -11.52 -2.73
CA LEU A 251 -6.83 -10.91 -3.68
C LEU A 251 -7.74 -9.88 -3.00
N ASN A 252 -8.21 -10.14 -1.79
CA ASN A 252 -9.03 -9.20 -1.03
C ASN A 252 -8.20 -7.98 -0.58
N ASP A 253 -6.99 -8.23 -0.05
CA ASP A 253 -6.10 -7.19 0.47
C ASP A 253 -5.74 -6.10 -0.55
N ASN A 254 -5.74 -6.43 -1.86
CA ASN A 254 -5.45 -5.48 -2.95
C ASN A 254 -6.38 -4.27 -3.02
N TYR A 255 -7.58 -4.37 -2.45
CA TYR A 255 -8.62 -3.35 -2.51
C TYR A 255 -9.08 -2.89 -1.12
N GLN A 256 -8.42 -3.35 -0.06
CA GLN A 256 -8.67 -2.87 1.29
C GLN A 256 -8.13 -1.45 1.46
N PHE A 257 -8.86 -0.63 2.22
CA PHE A 257 -8.37 0.67 2.68
C PHE A 257 -7.50 0.45 3.91
N ILE A 258 -6.18 0.58 3.78
CA ILE A 258 -5.23 0.17 4.83
C ILE A 258 -4.96 1.35 5.79
N PRO A 259 -5.37 1.30 7.06
CA PRO A 259 -5.10 2.36 8.02
C PRO A 259 -3.65 2.31 8.49
N CYS A 260 -2.90 3.38 8.28
CA CYS A 260 -1.49 3.48 8.61
C CYS A 260 -1.21 4.67 9.53
N SER A 261 -0.29 4.48 10.47
CA SER A 261 0.33 5.58 11.21
C SER A 261 1.83 5.59 10.91
N SER A 262 2.29 6.66 10.26
CA SER A 262 3.73 6.90 10.06
C SER A 262 4.44 7.14 11.38
N MET A 263 3.77 7.80 12.34
CA MET A 263 4.30 8.11 13.67
C MET A 263 4.58 6.84 14.47
N PHE A 264 3.60 5.94 14.57
CA PHE A 264 3.73 4.69 15.33
C PHE A 264 4.22 3.50 14.50
N LYS A 265 4.57 3.71 13.23
CA LYS A 265 4.88 2.67 12.24
C LYS A 265 3.84 1.54 12.18
N TYR A 266 2.58 1.89 12.40
CA TYR A 266 1.47 0.94 12.44
C TYR A 266 1.02 0.56 11.03
N ASN A 267 0.79 -0.74 10.79
CA ASN A 267 0.35 -1.35 9.53
C ASN A 267 1.25 -1.14 8.30
N LEU A 268 2.44 -0.55 8.46
CA LEU A 268 3.37 -0.33 7.34
C LEU A 268 3.82 -1.65 6.70
N GLY A 269 4.05 -2.70 7.50
CA GLY A 269 4.36 -4.04 7.00
C GLY A 269 3.22 -4.64 6.16
N ARG A 270 1.97 -4.46 6.59
CA ARG A 270 0.79 -4.90 5.82
C ARG A 270 0.71 -4.16 4.49
N LEU A 271 0.88 -2.84 4.49
CA LEU A 271 0.89 -2.03 3.28
C LEU A 271 1.97 -2.49 2.29
N MET A 272 3.18 -2.80 2.79
CA MET A 272 4.25 -3.33 1.94
C MET A 272 3.95 -4.70 1.34
N LEU A 273 3.30 -5.60 2.09
CA LEU A 273 2.86 -6.89 1.55
C LEU A 273 1.89 -6.70 0.37
N VAL A 274 0.98 -5.73 0.46
CA VAL A 274 0.03 -5.41 -0.64
C VAL A 274 0.75 -4.80 -1.84
N ILE A 275 1.67 -3.87 -1.62
CA ILE A 275 2.51 -3.30 -2.69
C ILE A 275 3.23 -4.43 -3.44
N ILE A 276 3.89 -5.32 -2.71
CA ILE A 276 4.67 -6.42 -3.31
C ILE A 276 3.76 -7.43 -4.01
N ASN A 277 2.57 -7.69 -3.47
CA ASN A 277 1.57 -8.51 -4.13
C ASN A 277 1.20 -7.96 -5.51
N LYS A 278 0.98 -6.64 -5.63
CA LYS A 278 0.67 -5.97 -6.91
C LYS A 278 1.86 -5.95 -7.87
N LEU A 279 3.09 -5.79 -7.37
CA LEU A 279 4.31 -5.87 -8.19
C LEU A 279 4.61 -7.31 -8.69
N GLY A 280 3.99 -8.33 -8.07
CA GLY A 280 4.06 -9.72 -8.50
C GLY A 280 5.31 -10.49 -8.02
N LYS A 281 5.40 -11.75 -8.45
CA LYS A 281 6.37 -12.76 -7.95
C LYS A 281 7.83 -12.31 -8.03
N ASN A 282 8.18 -11.56 -9.09
CA ASN A 282 9.54 -11.05 -9.29
C ASN A 282 9.95 -10.01 -8.24
N ALA A 283 8.99 -9.27 -7.68
CA ALA A 283 9.25 -8.24 -6.67
C ALA A 283 9.58 -8.83 -5.29
N ILE A 284 9.01 -9.99 -4.96
CA ILE A 284 9.23 -10.67 -3.66
C ILE A 284 10.72 -10.88 -3.42
N ASN A 285 11.42 -11.49 -4.38
CA ASN A 285 12.85 -11.80 -4.24
C ASN A 285 13.72 -10.53 -4.15
N ARG A 286 13.34 -9.47 -4.87
CA ARG A 286 14.09 -8.21 -4.97
C ARG A 286 13.93 -7.32 -3.76
N PHE A 287 12.79 -7.41 -3.07
CA PHE A 287 12.42 -6.52 -1.97
C PHE A 287 12.25 -7.25 -0.64
N THR A 288 12.78 -8.45 -0.49
CA THR A 288 12.83 -9.19 0.78
C THR A 288 13.35 -8.31 1.94
N ASN A 289 14.35 -7.45 1.71
CA ASN A 289 14.86 -6.51 2.73
C ASN A 289 13.83 -5.48 3.22
N PHE A 290 12.85 -5.13 2.39
CA PHE A 290 11.74 -4.25 2.77
C PHE A 290 10.60 -5.04 3.41
N ILE A 291 10.49 -6.35 3.14
CA ILE A 291 9.52 -7.24 3.78
C ILE A 291 9.96 -7.62 5.20
N ASP A 292 11.27 -7.71 5.46
CA ASP A 292 11.81 -8.25 6.71
C ASP A 292 11.24 -7.53 7.95
N SER A 293 10.16 -8.15 8.44
CA SER A 293 9.14 -7.60 9.32
C SER A 293 9.64 -7.31 10.72
N GLN A 294 10.85 -7.76 11.05
CA GLN A 294 11.53 -7.50 12.31
C GLN A 294 11.84 -6.01 12.52
N ASN A 295 11.82 -5.16 11.48
CA ASN A 295 12.22 -3.75 11.60
C ASN A 295 11.32 -2.70 10.95
N MET A 296 10.27 -3.06 10.21
CA MET A 296 9.40 -2.04 9.58
C MET A 296 8.42 -1.41 10.58
N GLY A 297 7.81 -2.21 11.45
CA GLY A 297 7.00 -1.72 12.57
C GLY A 297 7.83 -1.46 13.83
N GLY A 298 9.08 -1.89 13.85
CA GLY A 298 9.97 -1.81 15.02
C GLY A 298 10.28 -0.36 15.40
N VAL A 299 10.02 -0.03 16.66
CA VAL A 299 10.40 1.26 17.26
C VAL A 299 11.32 0.99 18.45
N PRO A 300 12.51 1.63 18.52
CA PRO A 300 13.36 1.60 19.71
C PRO A 300 12.63 2.13 20.94
N LEU A 301 12.83 1.50 22.10
CA LEU A 301 12.21 1.92 23.36
C LEU A 301 12.57 3.37 23.72
N SER A 302 13.78 3.82 23.40
CA SER A 302 14.24 5.20 23.61
C SER A 302 13.49 6.23 22.76
N GLU A 303 12.98 5.83 21.60
CA GLU A 303 12.14 6.65 20.72
C GLU A 303 10.68 6.61 21.21
N ALA A 304 10.16 5.42 21.51
CA ALA A 304 8.80 5.23 22.02
C ALA A 304 8.53 6.08 23.28
N LYS A 305 9.47 6.12 24.24
CA LYS A 305 9.37 6.92 25.46
C LYS A 305 9.20 8.44 25.24
N LYS A 306 9.53 8.95 24.05
CA LYS A 306 9.39 10.39 23.71
C LYS A 306 8.02 10.72 23.11
N MET A 307 7.19 9.71 22.83
CA MET A 307 5.88 9.88 22.20
C MET A 307 4.81 10.12 23.26
N SER A 308 3.87 11.02 22.99
CA SER A 308 2.75 11.31 23.90
C SER A 308 1.62 10.29 23.74
N ASN A 309 0.80 10.15 24.80
CA ASN A 309 -0.41 9.31 24.81
C ASN A 309 -0.15 7.83 24.46
N ILE A 310 0.79 7.22 25.18
CA ILE A 310 1.16 5.81 25.02
C ILE A 310 1.14 5.03 26.34
N VAL A 311 0.87 3.73 26.24
CA VAL A 311 1.02 2.74 27.31
C VAL A 311 2.12 1.76 26.91
N ILE A 312 3.12 1.52 27.76
CA ILE A 312 4.15 0.51 27.49
C ILE A 312 3.82 -0.78 28.23
N PHE A 313 3.60 -1.83 27.45
CA PHE A 313 3.37 -3.18 27.92
C PHE A 313 4.63 -4.03 27.73
N ASP A 314 5.12 -4.66 28.80
CA ASP A 314 6.21 -5.63 28.73
C ASP A 314 5.66 -6.99 28.33
N SER A 315 5.90 -7.38 27.07
CA SER A 315 5.39 -8.64 26.51
C SER A 315 5.95 -9.87 27.22
N ARG A 316 7.17 -9.80 27.77
CA ARG A 316 7.80 -10.93 28.49
C ARG A 316 7.25 -11.07 29.89
N LYS A 317 7.02 -9.95 30.59
CA LYS A 317 6.49 -9.93 31.96
C LYS A 317 4.97 -9.91 32.04
N LYS A 318 4.29 -9.69 30.91
CA LYS A 318 2.82 -9.57 30.78
C LYS A 318 2.23 -8.50 31.71
N GLN A 319 2.88 -7.35 31.82
CA GLN A 319 2.44 -6.25 32.68
C GLN A 319 2.68 -4.88 32.04
N ILE A 320 1.88 -3.89 32.43
CA ILE A 320 2.14 -2.49 32.10
C ILE A 320 3.35 -2.02 32.92
N VAL A 321 4.30 -1.36 32.27
CA VAL A 321 5.54 -0.87 32.91
C VAL A 321 5.69 0.65 32.83
N PHE A 322 4.85 1.31 32.05
CA PHE A 322 4.76 2.77 31.96
C PHE A 322 3.43 3.14 31.34
N ASP A 323 2.74 4.10 31.94
CA ASP A 323 1.48 4.64 31.43
C ASP A 323 1.55 6.17 31.54
N LEU A 324 1.42 6.85 30.40
CA LEU A 324 1.41 8.32 30.39
C LEU A 324 0.10 8.89 30.93
N THR A 325 -0.98 8.10 31.06
CA THR A 325 -2.22 8.60 31.67
C THR A 325 -2.08 8.86 33.17
N ASP A 326 -1.08 8.26 33.81
CA ASP A 326 -0.82 8.39 35.26
C ASP A 326 0.15 9.54 35.58
N VAL A 327 0.71 10.20 34.56
CA VAL A 327 1.58 11.36 34.75
C VAL A 327 0.69 12.59 34.90
N GLU A 328 0.42 13.00 36.15
CA GLU A 328 -0.15 14.32 36.44
C GLU A 328 0.77 15.39 35.83
N VAL A 329 0.25 16.16 34.87
CA VAL A 329 0.97 17.26 34.18
C VAL A 329 1.00 18.50 35.05
#